data_AF-A0A2A2WAK8-F1
#
_entry.id   AF-A0A2A2WAK8-F1
#
_cell.length_a   1.000
_cell.length_b   1.000
_cell.length_c   1.000
_cell.angle_alpha   90.00
_cell.angle_beta   90.00
_cell.angle_gamma   90.00
#
_symmetry.space_group_name_H-M   'P 1'
#
loop_
_entity.id
_entity.type
_entity.pdbx_description
1 polymer ?
#
loop_
_entity_poly.entity_id
_entity_poly.type
_entity_poly.pdbx_seq_one_letter_code
_entity_poly.pdbx_strand_id
1 'polypeptide(L)'
;MECRLSVPGDGRRYPTEACMNSTLHQRLAEIQWHTFDSACGFDSAEIPRLLVSLKSNDSFAAVQAANQLWNVVSHQANVGSNSVPTLPFLIELLSCSTNEIQSELLDIIYCFACHARMCADGIESLSLTGWHRELASLLIANRSTLDSFARSDDQDLVEWSELIGEQLDVVARKLLQRRVTMRCTTSGEVQFVGVVNQSSPPRDR
;
A
#
# COMPACT_ATOMS: atom_id res chain seq x y z
N MET A 1 50.81 -20.77 15.61
CA MET A 1 50.16 -21.60 14.58
C MET A 1 48.88 -20.88 14.20
N GLU A 2 48.94 -20.06 13.16
CA GLU A 2 47.83 -19.30 12.63
C GLU A 2 47.14 -20.14 11.54
N CYS A 3 45.85 -20.41 11.68
CA CYS A 3 45.03 -20.92 10.58
C CYS A 3 44.26 -19.75 9.97
N ARG A 4 44.80 -19.22 8.86
CA ARG A 4 44.07 -18.36 7.93
C ARG A 4 43.26 -19.25 6.98
N LEU A 5 41.94 -19.08 6.96
CA LEU A 5 41.12 -19.49 5.83
C LEU A 5 40.52 -18.24 5.20
N SER A 6 41.12 -17.85 4.09
CA SER A 6 40.53 -16.93 3.12
C SER A 6 39.42 -17.67 2.37
N VAL A 7 38.25 -17.02 2.24
CA VAL A 7 37.25 -17.39 1.24
C VAL A 7 37.08 -16.20 0.29
N PRO A 8 37.01 -16.42 -1.04
CA PRO A 8 36.99 -15.35 -2.04
C PRO A 8 35.57 -14.79 -2.23
N GLY A 9 35.52 -13.53 -2.66
CA GLY A 9 34.29 -12.76 -2.82
C GLY A 9 33.31 -13.34 -3.85
N ASP A 10 32.02 -13.29 -3.49
CA ASP A 10 30.92 -13.25 -4.45
C ASP A 10 30.43 -11.80 -4.53
N GLY A 11 30.58 -11.20 -5.71
CA GLY A 11 30.21 -9.82 -6.03
C GLY A 11 28.71 -9.64 -6.21
N ARG A 12 27.89 -10.14 -5.28
CA ARG A 12 26.49 -9.75 -5.18
C ARG A 12 26.41 -8.59 -4.19
N ARG A 13 26.15 -7.39 -4.71
CA ARG A 13 25.62 -6.29 -3.91
C ARG A 13 24.24 -6.71 -3.38
N TYR A 14 24.23 -7.40 -2.25
CA TYR A 14 23.12 -7.28 -1.32
C TYR A 14 23.07 -5.81 -0.87
N PRO A 15 21.90 -5.18 -0.68
CA PRO A 15 21.82 -3.93 0.06
C PRO A 15 22.25 -4.25 1.50
N THR A 16 23.55 -4.09 1.78
CA THR A 16 24.24 -4.51 2.99
C THR A 16 23.98 -3.52 4.12
N GLU A 17 23.33 -4.00 5.19
CA GLU A 17 23.44 -3.62 6.61
C GLU A 17 23.07 -2.19 7.05
N ALA A 18 23.18 -1.16 6.20
CA ALA A 18 22.87 0.23 6.59
C ALA A 18 21.37 0.43 6.91
N CYS A 19 20.49 -0.25 6.17
CA CYS A 19 19.03 -0.19 6.34
C CYS A 19 18.55 -0.79 7.69
N MET A 20 19.35 -1.67 8.32
CA MET A 20 18.98 -2.28 9.61
C MET A 20 19.41 -1.48 10.84
N ASN A 21 20.21 -0.41 10.68
CA ASN A 21 20.73 0.40 11.78
C ASN A 21 20.25 1.86 11.76
N SER A 22 19.47 2.28 10.76
CA SER A 22 18.96 3.65 10.68
C SER A 22 17.77 3.85 11.61
N THR A 23 17.80 4.93 12.41
CA THR A 23 16.67 5.33 13.26
C THR A 23 15.45 5.73 12.42
N LEU A 24 14.25 5.66 12.99
CA LEU A 24 13.01 6.11 12.32
C LEU A 24 13.17 7.51 11.69
N HIS A 25 13.77 8.45 12.42
CA HIS A 25 14.01 9.81 11.94
C HIS A 25 14.87 9.86 10.67
N GLN A 26 15.90 9.02 10.58
CA GLN A 26 16.78 8.96 9.40
C GLN A 26 16.02 8.41 8.19
N ARG A 27 15.29 7.31 8.35
CA ARG A 27 14.46 6.72 7.29
C ARG A 27 13.39 7.70 6.78
N LEU A 28 12.79 8.48 7.68
CA LEU A 28 11.82 9.50 7.32
C LEU A 28 12.47 10.68 6.59
N ALA A 29 13.69 11.10 6.97
CA ALA A 29 14.40 12.21 6.34
C ALA A 29 14.90 11.89 4.92
N GLU A 30 15.09 10.61 4.59
CA GLU A 30 15.53 10.17 3.26
C GLU A 30 14.43 10.28 2.19
N ILE A 31 13.15 10.39 2.61
CA ILE A 31 12.01 10.47 1.71
C ILE A 31 11.75 11.94 1.35
N GLN A 32 11.65 12.24 0.06
CA GLN A 32 11.31 13.57 -0.43
C GLN A 32 9.79 13.82 -0.35
N TRP A 33 9.25 13.97 0.86
CA TRP A 33 7.79 14.02 1.10
C TRP A 33 7.02 15.05 0.25
N HIS A 34 7.64 16.18 -0.07
CA HIS A 34 7.05 17.24 -0.88
C HIS A 34 6.78 16.83 -2.34
N THR A 35 7.34 15.72 -2.82
CA THR A 35 7.09 15.22 -4.19
C THR A 35 5.83 14.36 -4.29
N PHE A 36 5.16 14.09 -3.17
CA PHE A 36 3.97 13.27 -3.11
C PHE A 36 2.72 14.13 -2.87
N ASP A 37 1.67 13.83 -3.62
CA ASP A 37 0.37 14.42 -3.45
C ASP A 37 -0.26 13.91 -2.16
N SER A 38 -0.91 14.81 -1.42
CA SER A 38 -1.70 14.48 -0.26
C SER A 38 -3.16 14.19 -0.62
N ALA A 39 -3.91 13.63 0.33
CA ALA A 39 -5.36 13.81 0.28
C ALA A 39 -5.64 15.31 0.39
N CYS A 40 -6.48 15.88 -0.48
CA CYS A 40 -7.07 17.23 -0.34
C CYS A 40 -6.14 18.43 -0.01
N GLY A 41 -4.90 18.45 -0.50
CA GLY A 41 -4.02 19.63 -0.43
C GLY A 41 -3.36 19.93 0.92
N PHE A 42 -3.38 18.96 1.83
CA PHE A 42 -2.58 18.97 3.06
C PHE A 42 -1.06 18.88 2.76
N ASP A 43 -0.22 19.32 3.69
CA ASP A 43 1.22 19.29 3.51
C ASP A 43 1.80 17.90 3.84
N SER A 44 2.27 17.18 2.82
CA SER A 44 2.96 15.89 2.99
C SER A 44 4.23 16.01 3.86
N ALA A 45 4.82 17.19 4.03
CA ALA A 45 5.97 17.41 4.91
C ALA A 45 5.64 17.24 6.41
N GLU A 46 4.36 17.19 6.79
CA GLU A 46 3.94 16.90 8.17
C GLU A 46 4.06 15.41 8.54
N ILE A 47 4.05 14.50 7.56
CA ILE A 47 4.02 13.05 7.79
C ILE A 47 5.15 12.56 8.71
N PRO A 48 6.43 12.97 8.53
CA PRO A 48 7.50 12.57 9.44
C PRO A 48 7.23 12.91 10.90
N ARG A 49 6.77 14.13 11.16
CA ARG A 49 6.48 14.58 12.53
C ARG A 49 5.37 13.74 13.13
N LEU A 50 4.30 13.49 12.36
CA LEU A 50 3.16 12.69 12.79
C LEU A 50 3.54 11.23 13.08
N LEU A 51 4.34 10.61 12.20
CA LEU A 51 4.85 9.24 12.39
C LEU A 51 5.74 9.11 13.64
N VAL A 52 6.51 10.14 13.98
CA VAL A 52 7.26 10.19 15.24
C VAL A 52 6.33 10.37 16.44
N SER A 53 5.34 11.26 16.34
CA SER A 53 4.38 11.51 17.43
C SER A 53 3.51 10.30 17.77
N LEU A 54 3.26 9.39 16.82
CA LEU A 54 2.58 8.11 17.08
C LEU A 54 3.32 7.21 18.08
N LYS A 55 4.62 7.42 18.31
CA LYS A 55 5.42 6.70 19.30
C LYS A 55 5.44 7.36 20.68
N SER A 56 4.62 8.39 20.89
CA SER A 56 4.50 9.06 22.18
C SER A 56 3.94 8.12 23.24
N ASN A 57 4.42 8.25 24.49
CA ASN A 57 3.82 7.58 25.65
C ASN A 57 2.53 8.28 26.14
N ASP A 58 2.23 9.47 25.62
CA ASP A 58 0.98 10.17 25.84
C ASP A 58 -0.05 9.70 24.80
N SER A 59 -1.03 8.90 25.25
CA SER A 59 -2.05 8.33 24.36
C SER A 59 -2.85 9.40 23.64
N PHE A 60 -3.20 10.50 24.32
CA PHE A 60 -3.95 11.60 23.70
C PHE A 60 -3.15 12.23 22.56
N ALA A 61 -1.85 12.46 22.77
CA ALA A 61 -0.98 12.99 21.74
C ALA A 61 -0.82 12.01 20.55
N ALA A 62 -0.72 10.71 20.82
CA ALA A 62 -0.60 9.70 19.79
C ALA A 62 -1.90 9.56 18.96
N VAL A 63 -3.07 9.53 19.58
CA VAL A 63 -4.37 9.51 18.89
C VAL A 63 -4.56 10.77 18.03
N GLN A 64 -4.22 11.94 18.57
CA GLN A 64 -4.28 13.19 17.79
C GLN A 64 -3.33 13.18 16.59
N ALA A 65 -2.13 12.59 16.75
CA ALA A 65 -1.22 12.40 15.64
C ALA A 65 -1.77 11.43 14.58
N ALA A 66 -2.46 10.36 15.00
CA ALA A 66 -3.13 9.43 14.10
C ALA A 66 -4.25 10.11 13.29
N ASN A 67 -5.10 10.90 13.95
CA ASN A 67 -6.16 11.65 13.28
C ASN A 67 -5.61 12.69 12.29
N GLN A 68 -4.55 13.41 12.68
CA GLN A 68 -3.86 14.33 11.77
C GLN A 68 -3.25 13.58 10.59
N LEU A 69 -2.64 12.41 10.84
CA LEU A 69 -2.05 11.60 9.77
C LEU A 69 -3.11 11.11 8.80
N TRP A 70 -4.24 10.61 9.32
CA TRP A 70 -5.42 10.23 8.52
C TRP A 70 -5.81 11.37 7.57
N ASN A 71 -5.98 12.60 8.07
CA ASN A 71 -6.31 13.75 7.21
C ASN A 71 -5.28 14.02 6.10
N VAL A 72 -3.99 13.80 6.34
CA VAL A 72 -2.93 14.06 5.34
C VAL A 72 -2.88 12.97 4.26
N VAL A 73 -3.09 11.71 4.63
CA VAL A 73 -2.90 10.56 3.72
C VAL A 73 -4.21 10.01 3.15
N SER A 74 -5.34 10.27 3.81
CA SER A 74 -6.66 9.76 3.48
C SER A 74 -7.77 10.65 4.06
N HIS A 75 -8.29 11.61 3.29
CA HIS A 75 -9.38 12.51 3.74
C HIS A 75 -10.61 12.36 2.85
N GLN A 76 -11.78 12.11 3.46
CA GLN A 76 -13.07 12.00 2.75
C GLN A 76 -13.04 11.03 1.56
N ALA A 77 -12.51 9.82 1.77
CA ALA A 77 -12.33 8.79 0.74
C ALA A 77 -11.33 9.13 -0.39
N ASN A 78 -10.58 10.22 -0.27
CA ASN A 78 -9.48 10.55 -1.18
C ASN A 78 -8.15 10.15 -0.58
N VAL A 79 -7.35 9.37 -1.30
CA VAL A 79 -6.02 8.91 -0.86
C VAL A 79 -4.94 9.56 -1.73
N GLY A 80 -3.91 10.10 -1.08
CA GLY A 80 -2.77 10.73 -1.77
C GLY A 80 -1.70 9.71 -2.19
N SER A 81 -0.81 10.10 -3.11
CA SER A 81 0.35 9.28 -3.47
C SER A 81 1.36 9.15 -2.32
N ASN A 82 1.28 10.04 -1.33
CA ASN A 82 2.03 9.96 -0.06
C ASN A 82 1.69 8.72 0.79
N SER A 83 0.57 8.04 0.51
CA SER A 83 0.20 6.77 1.14
C SER A 83 1.21 5.65 0.88
N VAL A 84 1.85 5.65 -0.30
CA VAL A 84 2.84 4.64 -0.70
C VAL A 84 4.05 4.63 0.24
N PRO A 85 4.79 5.74 0.45
CA PRO A 85 5.88 5.78 1.41
C PRO A 85 5.43 5.73 2.86
N THR A 86 4.17 6.08 3.18
CA THR A 86 3.66 6.04 4.57
C THR A 86 3.37 4.63 5.04
N LEU A 87 2.76 3.78 4.21
CA LEU A 87 2.28 2.45 4.58
C LEU A 87 3.34 1.57 5.29
N PRO A 88 4.60 1.45 4.84
CA PRO A 88 5.60 0.64 5.54
C PRO A 88 5.82 1.04 7.00
N PHE A 89 5.73 2.33 7.33
CA PHE A 89 5.88 2.82 8.70
C PHE A 89 4.64 2.52 9.54
N LEU A 90 3.43 2.58 8.97
CA LEU A 90 2.22 2.16 9.66
C LEU A 90 2.29 0.67 10.02
N ILE A 91 2.70 -0.17 9.08
CA ILE A 91 2.87 -1.61 9.31
C ILE A 91 3.89 -1.90 10.42
N GLU A 92 5.00 -1.17 10.47
CA GLU A 92 5.99 -1.29 11.54
C GLU A 92 5.40 -0.90 12.90
N LEU A 93 4.69 0.24 12.96
CA LEU A 93 4.10 0.77 14.19
C LEU A 93 3.04 -0.16 14.79
N LEU A 94 2.28 -0.88 13.96
CA LEU A 94 1.30 -1.87 14.44
C LEU A 94 1.89 -2.88 15.44
N SER A 95 3.16 -3.27 15.28
CA SER A 95 3.81 -4.25 16.16
C SER A 95 4.21 -3.73 17.55
N CYS A 96 4.27 -2.41 17.73
CA CYS A 96 4.79 -1.79 18.95
C CYS A 96 3.84 -0.77 19.59
N SER A 97 2.62 -0.65 19.08
CA SER A 97 1.60 0.29 19.55
C SER A 97 0.60 -0.39 20.49
N THR A 98 -0.09 0.41 21.30
CA THR A 98 -1.25 -0.03 22.10
C THR A 98 -2.43 -0.37 21.19
N ASN A 99 -3.41 -1.15 21.67
CA ASN A 99 -4.61 -1.48 20.89
C ASN A 99 -5.35 -0.24 20.39
N GLU A 100 -5.46 0.80 21.23
CA GLU A 100 -6.07 2.08 20.85
C GLU A 100 -5.39 2.68 19.61
N ILE A 101 -4.06 2.75 19.60
CA ILE A 101 -3.31 3.25 18.44
C ILE A 101 -3.33 2.26 17.28
N GLN A 102 -3.31 0.96 17.53
CA GLN A 102 -3.45 -0.05 16.47
C GLN A 102 -4.78 0.12 15.72
N SER A 103 -5.88 0.39 16.42
CA SER A 103 -7.18 0.65 15.82
C SER A 103 -7.14 1.85 14.88
N GLU A 104 -6.57 2.98 15.32
CA GLU A 104 -6.40 4.18 14.48
C GLU A 104 -5.51 3.93 13.25
N LEU A 105 -4.43 3.16 13.41
CA LEU A 105 -3.56 2.79 12.28
C LEU A 105 -4.27 1.87 11.29
N LEU A 106 -5.07 0.92 11.77
CA LEU A 106 -5.85 0.02 10.93
C LEU A 106 -6.95 0.77 10.16
N ASP A 107 -7.58 1.79 10.75
CA ASP A 107 -8.53 2.66 10.02
C ASP A 107 -7.87 3.37 8.83
N ILE A 108 -6.68 3.95 9.03
CA ILE A 108 -5.90 4.56 7.93
C ILE A 108 -5.60 3.52 6.83
N ILE A 109 -5.17 2.32 7.23
CA ILE A 109 -4.85 1.24 6.28
C ILE A 109 -6.12 0.73 5.57
N TYR A 110 -7.25 0.68 6.26
CA TYR A 110 -8.54 0.35 5.67
C TYR A 110 -8.92 1.35 4.58
N CYS A 111 -8.72 2.64 4.80
CA CYS A 111 -8.94 3.64 3.75
C CYS A 111 -8.05 3.39 2.51
N PHE A 112 -6.79 3.00 2.71
CA PHE A 112 -5.91 2.61 1.59
C PHE A 112 -6.42 1.36 0.86
N ALA A 113 -6.95 0.38 1.58
CA ALA A 113 -7.50 -0.84 1.01
C ALA A 113 -8.79 -0.57 0.21
N CYS A 114 -9.68 0.29 0.71
CA CYS A 114 -10.84 0.79 0.00
C CYS A 114 -10.45 1.49 -1.32
N HIS A 115 -9.48 2.40 -1.27
CA HIS A 115 -8.97 3.07 -2.47
C HIS A 115 -8.40 2.08 -3.49
N ALA A 116 -7.60 1.11 -3.03
CA ALA A 116 -7.05 0.07 -3.88
C ALA A 116 -8.17 -0.79 -4.52
N ARG A 117 -9.25 -1.09 -3.79
CA ARG A 117 -10.42 -1.78 -4.34
C ARG A 117 -11.14 -0.94 -5.39
N MET A 118 -11.39 0.35 -5.14
CA MET A 118 -12.00 1.25 -6.13
C MET A 118 -11.20 1.27 -7.44
N CYS A 119 -9.86 1.33 -7.35
CA CYS A 119 -8.96 1.23 -8.50
C CYS A 119 -9.04 -0.13 -9.22
N ALA A 120 -9.27 -1.21 -8.46
CA ALA A 120 -9.35 -2.58 -8.98
C ALA A 120 -10.68 -2.84 -9.71
N ASP A 121 -11.76 -2.24 -9.23
CA ASP A 121 -13.09 -2.27 -9.83
C ASP A 121 -13.22 -1.30 -11.02
N GLY A 122 -12.29 -0.34 -11.15
CA GLY A 122 -12.30 0.66 -12.23
C GLY A 122 -13.32 1.77 -12.00
N ILE A 123 -13.65 2.04 -10.74
CA ILE A 123 -14.58 3.08 -10.33
C ILE A 123 -13.94 4.46 -10.54
N GLU A 124 -14.73 5.47 -10.91
CA GLU A 124 -14.29 6.87 -11.01
C GLU A 124 -13.10 7.12 -11.95
N SER A 125 -12.94 6.31 -13.00
CA SER A 125 -11.77 6.35 -13.91
C SER A 125 -10.43 6.04 -13.23
N LEU A 126 -10.45 5.61 -11.97
CA LEU A 126 -9.28 5.09 -11.29
C LEU A 126 -8.88 3.76 -11.90
N SER A 127 -7.58 3.49 -11.94
CA SER A 127 -7.06 2.22 -12.43
C SER A 127 -5.86 1.79 -11.62
N LEU A 128 -5.67 0.47 -11.48
CA LEU A 128 -4.45 -0.11 -10.89
C LEU A 128 -3.23 0.10 -11.80
N THR A 129 -2.77 1.35 -11.89
CA THR A 129 -1.57 1.81 -12.61
C THR A 129 -0.81 2.81 -11.73
N GLY A 130 0.45 3.11 -12.08
CA GLY A 130 1.30 4.04 -11.32
C GLY A 130 1.37 3.71 -9.83
N TRP A 131 1.29 4.75 -8.99
CA TRP A 131 1.36 4.64 -7.54
C TRP A 131 0.18 3.87 -6.93
N HIS A 132 -1.01 3.88 -7.55
CA HIS A 132 -2.15 3.08 -7.06
C HIS A 132 -1.83 1.59 -7.06
N ARG A 133 -1.16 1.12 -8.12
CA ARG A 133 -0.73 -0.28 -8.23
C ARG A 133 0.36 -0.61 -7.21
N GLU A 134 1.23 0.34 -6.93
CA GLU A 134 2.28 0.20 -5.92
C GLU A 134 1.69 0.07 -4.53
N LEU A 135 0.78 0.98 -4.13
CA LEU A 135 0.04 0.90 -2.87
C LEU A 135 -0.69 -0.44 -2.73
N ALA A 136 -1.43 -0.84 -3.76
CA ALA A 136 -2.13 -2.13 -3.78
C ALA A 136 -1.16 -3.31 -3.62
N SER A 137 0.01 -3.27 -4.25
CA SER A 137 1.00 -4.33 -4.15
C SER A 137 1.63 -4.40 -2.75
N LEU A 138 1.87 -3.24 -2.11
CA LEU A 138 2.37 -3.16 -0.74
C LEU A 138 1.35 -3.69 0.27
N LEU A 139 0.07 -3.35 0.12
CA LEU A 139 -1.01 -3.88 0.96
C LEU A 139 -1.10 -5.42 0.86
N ILE A 140 -1.06 -5.96 -0.36
CA ILE A 140 -1.06 -7.41 -0.58
C ILE A 140 0.20 -8.07 -0.02
N ALA A 141 1.36 -7.44 -0.14
CA ALA A 141 2.61 -7.96 0.41
C ALA A 141 2.59 -8.04 1.95
N ASN A 142 1.83 -7.17 2.61
CA ASN A 142 1.69 -7.13 4.07
C ASN A 142 0.40 -7.81 4.57
N ARG A 143 -0.33 -8.53 3.70
CA ARG A 143 -1.61 -9.15 4.03
C ARG A 143 -1.54 -10.05 5.26
N SER A 144 -0.48 -10.84 5.41
CA SER A 144 -0.32 -11.73 6.57
C SER A 144 -0.17 -10.98 7.90
N THR A 145 0.43 -9.79 7.89
CA THR A 145 0.54 -8.95 9.09
C THR A 145 -0.83 -8.40 9.46
N LEU A 146 -1.58 -7.94 8.47
CA LEU A 146 -2.93 -7.40 8.66
C LEU A 146 -3.89 -8.49 9.15
N ASP A 147 -3.88 -9.68 8.53
CA ASP A 147 -4.72 -10.82 8.91
C ASP A 147 -4.39 -11.38 10.32
N SER A 148 -3.23 -11.06 10.88
CA SER A 148 -2.87 -11.55 12.22
C SER A 148 -3.77 -10.98 13.32
N PHE A 149 -4.37 -9.80 13.10
CA PHE A 149 -5.29 -9.14 14.02
C PHE A 149 -6.64 -9.82 14.15
N ALA A 150 -7.04 -10.68 13.20
CA ALA A 150 -8.22 -11.53 13.32
C ALA A 150 -8.15 -12.55 14.50
N ARG A 151 -7.00 -12.65 15.16
CA ARG A 151 -6.78 -13.47 16.36
C ARG A 151 -6.55 -12.63 17.62
N SER A 152 -6.79 -11.33 17.55
CA SER A 152 -6.69 -10.43 18.70
C SER A 152 -7.77 -10.75 19.73
N ASP A 153 -7.49 -10.48 21.00
CA ASP A 153 -8.50 -10.47 22.07
C ASP A 153 -9.35 -9.17 22.04
N ASP A 154 -8.94 -8.20 21.24
CA ASP A 154 -9.62 -6.92 21.03
C ASP A 154 -10.53 -6.98 19.80
N GLN A 155 -11.83 -6.82 20.02
CA GLN A 155 -12.87 -6.98 18.99
C GLN A 155 -12.76 -5.93 17.88
N ASP A 156 -12.31 -4.71 18.19
CA ASP A 156 -12.19 -3.65 17.19
C ASP A 156 -11.08 -4.00 16.19
N LEU A 157 -9.97 -4.57 16.69
CA LEU A 157 -8.86 -5.01 15.85
C LEU A 157 -9.24 -6.20 14.95
N VAL A 158 -10.09 -7.10 15.45
CA VAL A 158 -10.64 -8.21 14.66
C VAL A 158 -11.50 -7.66 13.52
N GLU A 159 -12.44 -6.75 13.82
CA GLU A 159 -13.33 -6.15 12.81
C GLU A 159 -12.52 -5.43 11.72
N TRP A 160 -11.53 -4.62 12.11
CA TRP A 160 -10.66 -3.97 11.16
C TRP A 160 -9.91 -4.95 10.25
N SER A 161 -9.36 -6.03 10.83
CA SER A 161 -8.65 -7.07 10.07
C SER A 161 -9.55 -7.69 9.01
N GLU A 162 -10.81 -7.99 9.35
CA GLU A 162 -11.78 -8.59 8.44
C GLU A 162 -12.15 -7.62 7.32
N LEU A 163 -12.51 -6.38 7.65
CA LEU A 163 -12.88 -5.34 6.69
C LEU A 163 -11.76 -5.07 5.67
N ILE A 164 -10.52 -4.96 6.14
CA ILE A 164 -9.33 -4.82 5.28
C ILE A 164 -9.19 -6.06 4.38
N GLY A 165 -9.31 -7.25 4.96
CA GLY A 165 -9.19 -8.51 4.24
C GLY A 165 -10.16 -8.64 3.08
N GLU A 166 -11.42 -8.25 3.29
CA GLU A 166 -12.46 -8.24 2.26
C GLU A 166 -12.09 -7.33 1.07
N GLN A 167 -11.54 -6.14 1.33
CA GLN A 167 -11.10 -5.25 0.25
C GLN A 167 -9.94 -5.88 -0.53
N LEU A 168 -8.96 -6.43 0.19
CA LEU A 168 -7.74 -6.97 -0.40
C LEU A 168 -7.98 -8.25 -1.20
N ASP A 169 -9.02 -9.04 -0.91
CA ASP A 169 -9.38 -10.20 -1.72
C ASP A 169 -9.80 -9.81 -3.15
N VAL A 170 -10.54 -8.71 -3.30
CA VAL A 170 -10.89 -8.15 -4.62
C VAL A 170 -9.64 -7.68 -5.35
N VAL A 171 -8.79 -6.93 -4.67
CA VAL A 171 -7.53 -6.38 -5.22
C VAL A 171 -6.60 -7.50 -5.68
N ALA A 172 -6.40 -8.54 -4.86
CA ALA A 172 -5.56 -9.69 -5.18
C ALA A 172 -6.00 -10.39 -6.47
N ARG A 173 -7.31 -10.66 -6.60
CA ARG A 173 -7.87 -11.29 -7.81
C ARG A 173 -7.59 -10.46 -9.06
N LYS A 174 -7.79 -9.14 -9.00
CA LYS A 174 -7.56 -8.23 -10.14
C LYS A 174 -6.08 -8.13 -10.51
N LEU A 175 -5.18 -8.06 -9.54
CA LEU A 175 -3.73 -8.05 -9.78
C LEU A 175 -3.25 -9.36 -10.43
N LEU A 176 -3.80 -10.51 -10.03
CA LEU A 176 -3.48 -11.82 -10.63
C LEU A 176 -3.99 -11.93 -12.06
N GLN A 177 -5.23 -11.52 -12.34
CA GLN A 177 -5.81 -11.54 -13.70
C GLN A 177 -4.94 -10.76 -14.70
N ARG A 178 -4.48 -9.55 -14.34
CA ARG A 178 -3.60 -8.74 -15.21
C ARG A 178 -2.24 -9.38 -15.48
N ARG A 179 -1.69 -10.17 -14.54
CA ARG A 179 -0.43 -10.91 -14.75
C ARG A 179 -0.58 -12.03 -15.77
N VAL A 180 -1.75 -12.68 -15.82
CA VAL A 180 -2.05 -13.74 -16.80
C VAL A 180 -2.23 -13.14 -18.19
N THR A 181 -3.02 -12.06 -18.33
CA THR A 181 -3.25 -11.41 -19.62
C THR A 181 -1.96 -10.87 -20.26
N MET A 182 -1.02 -10.34 -19.46
CA MET A 182 0.27 -9.86 -19.99
C MET A 182 1.27 -10.98 -20.35
N ARG A 183 1.14 -12.20 -19.81
CA ARG A 183 2.02 -13.31 -20.19
C ARG A 183 1.61 -13.99 -21.49
N CYS A 184 0.36 -13.84 -21.92
CA CYS A 184 -0.16 -14.48 -23.13
C CYS A 184 0.11 -13.69 -24.43
N THR A 185 0.67 -12.48 -24.37
CA THR A 185 0.91 -11.65 -25.58
C THR A 185 2.27 -11.88 -26.26
N THR A 186 3.06 -12.85 -25.79
CA THR A 186 4.33 -13.27 -26.42
C THR A 186 4.21 -14.54 -27.26
N SER A 187 3.15 -14.64 -28.06
CA SER A 187 3.14 -15.52 -29.23
C SER A 187 2.86 -14.66 -30.45
N GLY A 188 3.93 -14.33 -31.18
CA GLY A 188 3.84 -13.60 -32.43
C GLY A 188 3.12 -14.44 -33.48
N GLU A 189 1.90 -14.07 -33.81
CA GLU A 189 1.33 -14.25 -35.14
C GLU A 189 0.11 -13.32 -35.29
N VAL A 190 0.29 -12.25 -36.07
CA VAL A 190 -0.82 -11.42 -36.52
C VAL A 190 -1.33 -12.05 -37.82
N GLN A 191 -2.39 -12.84 -37.73
CA GLN A 191 -3.20 -13.15 -38.91
C GLN A 191 -4.32 -12.11 -39.02
N PHE A 192 -4.14 -11.18 -39.96
CA PHE A 192 -5.25 -10.42 -40.54
C PHE A 192 -6.08 -11.41 -41.38
N VAL A 193 -7.30 -11.69 -40.94
CA VAL A 193 -8.32 -12.28 -41.82
C VAL A 193 -9.46 -11.30 -41.96
N GLY A 194 -9.49 -10.65 -43.13
CA GLY A 194 -10.70 -10.41 -43.91
C GLY A 194 -11.82 -9.58 -43.30
N VAL A 195 -11.95 -8.36 -43.81
CA VAL A 195 -13.18 -7.57 -43.82
C VAL A 195 -14.36 -8.43 -44.34
N VAL A 196 -15.43 -8.53 -43.55
CA VAL A 196 -16.78 -8.74 -44.10
C VAL A 196 -17.73 -7.77 -43.42
N ASN A 197 -18.14 -6.80 -44.23
CA ASN A 197 -19.19 -5.82 -43.99
C ASN A 197 -20.55 -6.55 -43.91
N GLN A 198 -21.29 -6.41 -42.81
CA GLN A 198 -22.70 -6.79 -42.76
C GLN A 198 -23.54 -5.65 -42.17
N SER A 199 -23.99 -4.82 -43.11
CA SER A 199 -25.29 -4.16 -43.24
C SER A 199 -26.29 -4.36 -42.09
N SER A 200 -26.69 -3.25 -41.47
CA SER A 200 -27.87 -3.16 -40.62
C SER A 200 -29.17 -3.36 -41.42
N PRO A 201 -30.19 -4.06 -40.88
CA PRO A 201 -31.52 -4.07 -41.48
C PRO A 201 -32.29 -2.77 -41.16
N PRO A 202 -33.26 -2.38 -42.01
CA PRO A 202 -33.95 -1.10 -41.92
C PRO A 202 -34.96 -1.07 -40.76
N ARG A 203 -35.15 0.15 -40.22
CA ARG A 203 -36.26 0.47 -39.30
C ARG A 203 -37.56 0.48 -40.09
N ASP A 204 -38.49 -0.38 -39.71
CA ASP A 204 -39.90 -0.23 -40.07
C ASP A 204 -40.59 0.80 -39.15
N ARG A 205 -41.59 1.43 -39.76
CA ARG A 205 -42.32 2.65 -39.38
C ARG A 205 -43.13 2.53 -38.09
#